data_AF-A0A662HET1-F1
#
_entry.id   AF-A0A662HET1-F1
#
_cell.length_a   1.000
_cell.length_b   1.000
_cell.length_c   1.000
_cell.angle_alpha   90.00
_cell.angle_beta   90.00
_cell.angle_gamma   90.00
#
_symmetry.space_group_name_H-M   'P 1'
#
loop_
_entity.id
_entity.type
_entity.pdbx_description
1 polymer ?
#
loop_
_entity_poly.entity_id
_entity_poly.type
_entity_poly.pdbx_seq_one_letter_code
_entity_poly.pdbx_strand_id
1 'polypeptide(L)'
;MFRFFSLRIDENRARVVGEAVGDIGWEGFLHLDMREPEFKALSEIYRRIGDSRVVVVLGLATGIVDFQLGPGGAPRLWNTLLQIVSRRGFRLRSLDDVRNVISDFLKDPVNARVRKIKCSRVEKFFN
;
A
#
# COMPACT_ATOMS: atom_id res chain seq x y z
N MET A 1 -9.63 1.72 35.22
CA MET A 1 -8.39 1.09 35.69
C MET A 1 -8.01 0.01 34.69
N PHE A 2 -7.12 0.31 33.73
CA PHE A 2 -6.68 -0.70 32.75
C PHE A 2 -5.67 -1.63 33.44
N ARG A 3 -6.03 -2.90 33.63
CA ARG A 3 -5.08 -3.95 33.99
C ARG A 3 -4.14 -4.12 32.79
N PHE A 4 -2.92 -3.63 32.90
CA PHE A 4 -1.84 -4.11 32.06
C PHE A 4 -1.62 -5.58 32.42
N PHE A 5 -2.15 -6.48 31.61
CA PHE A 5 -1.67 -7.85 31.60
C PHE A 5 -0.20 -7.77 31.18
N SER A 6 0.72 -8.27 32.00
CA SER A 6 2.09 -8.46 31.53
C SER A 6 2.01 -9.39 30.33
N LEU A 7 2.33 -8.89 29.14
CA LEU A 7 2.52 -9.71 27.96
C LEU A 7 3.66 -10.67 28.28
N ARG A 8 3.30 -11.90 28.68
CA ARG A 8 4.28 -12.96 28.86
C ARG A 8 4.57 -13.51 27.47
N ILE A 9 5.74 -13.17 26.94
CA ILE A 9 6.22 -13.72 25.68
C ILE A 9 6.48 -15.22 25.91
N ASP A 10 5.95 -16.06 25.03
CA ASP A 10 6.30 -17.46 24.95
C ASP A 10 7.56 -17.58 24.09
N GLU A 11 8.71 -17.68 24.74
CA GLU A 11 10.03 -17.75 24.10
C GLU A 11 10.15 -18.97 23.17
N ASN A 12 9.53 -20.10 23.52
CA ASN A 12 9.59 -21.28 22.67
C ASN A 12 8.77 -21.07 21.39
N ARG A 13 7.59 -20.47 21.50
CA ARG A 13 6.79 -20.09 20.33
C ARG A 13 7.52 -19.06 19.48
N ALA A 14 8.15 -18.05 20.09
CA ALA A 14 8.93 -17.04 19.37
C ALA A 14 10.09 -17.69 18.60
N ARG A 15 10.82 -18.61 19.24
CA ARG A 15 11.91 -19.38 18.60
C ARG A 15 11.42 -20.20 17.42
N VAL A 16 10.40 -21.04 17.60
CA VAL A 16 9.88 -21.93 16.54
C VAL A 16 9.35 -21.12 15.34
N VAL A 17 8.62 -20.03 15.60
CA VAL A 17 8.16 -19.14 14.51
C VAL A 17 9.34 -18.44 13.84
N GLY A 18 10.31 -17.97 14.63
CA GLY A 18 11.51 -17.31 14.09
C GLY A 18 12.34 -18.22 13.19
N GLU A 19 12.56 -19.47 13.60
CA GLU A 19 13.24 -20.50 12.80
C GLU A 19 12.46 -20.76 11.49
N ALA A 20 11.16 -21.02 11.58
CA ALA A 20 10.32 -21.28 10.41
C ALA A 20 10.29 -20.10 9.42
N VAL A 21 10.26 -18.86 9.93
CA VAL A 21 10.33 -17.64 9.10
C VAL A 21 11.73 -17.45 8.52
N GLY A 22 12.78 -17.76 9.27
CA GLY A 22 14.17 -17.71 8.80
C GLY A 22 14.44 -18.71 7.68
N ASP A 23 13.87 -19.91 7.76
CA ASP A 23 14.01 -20.98 6.77
C ASP A 23 13.40 -20.64 5.39
N ILE A 24 12.50 -19.64 5.32
CA ILE A 24 11.98 -19.10 4.05
C ILE A 24 13.11 -18.52 3.19
N GLY A 25 14.11 -17.91 3.85
CA GLY A 25 15.24 -17.27 3.20
C GLY A 25 14.86 -16.06 2.33
N TRP A 26 15.89 -15.37 1.82
CA TRP A 26 15.73 -14.16 1.00
C TRP A 26 14.83 -14.38 -0.22
N GLU A 27 15.07 -15.44 -0.99
CA GLU A 27 14.30 -15.75 -2.20
C GLU A 27 12.83 -16.04 -1.88
N GLY A 28 12.55 -16.68 -0.74
CA GLY A 28 11.16 -16.92 -0.35
C GLY A 28 10.42 -15.63 -0.04
N PHE A 29 11.05 -14.67 0.66
CA PHE A 29 10.47 -13.35 0.89
C PHE A 29 10.29 -12.57 -0.40
N LEU A 30 11.28 -12.57 -1.30
CA LEU A 30 11.16 -11.92 -2.60
C LEU A 30 9.96 -12.45 -3.39
N HIS A 31 9.78 -13.77 -3.45
CA HIS A 31 8.63 -14.38 -4.13
C HIS A 31 7.30 -14.07 -3.45
N LEU A 32 7.27 -13.90 -2.12
CA LEU A 32 6.08 -13.49 -1.38
C LEU A 32 5.71 -12.05 -1.73
N ASP A 33 6.65 -11.11 -1.61
CA ASP A 33 6.45 -9.69 -1.96
C ASP A 33 5.98 -9.54 -3.41
N MET A 34 6.57 -10.30 -4.34
CA MET A 34 6.17 -10.29 -5.75
C MET A 34 4.72 -10.77 -6.01
N ARG A 35 4.12 -11.49 -5.06
CA ARG A 35 2.71 -11.94 -5.15
C ARG A 35 1.73 -10.92 -4.59
N GLU A 36 2.20 -9.95 -3.82
CA GLU A 36 1.37 -8.93 -3.19
C GLU A 36 0.71 -8.00 -4.23
N PRO A 37 -0.48 -7.46 -3.91
CA PRO A 37 -1.23 -6.63 -4.84
C PRO A 37 -0.51 -5.32 -5.20
N GLU A 38 0.26 -4.73 -4.28
CA GLU A 38 1.10 -3.55 -4.53
C GLU A 38 2.15 -3.80 -5.59
N PHE A 39 2.87 -4.92 -5.51
CA PHE A 39 3.93 -5.24 -6.44
C PHE A 39 3.37 -5.36 -7.86
N LYS A 40 2.25 -6.07 -8.01
CA LYS A 40 1.56 -6.22 -9.31
C LYS A 40 1.12 -4.87 -9.88
N ALA A 41 0.48 -4.02 -9.07
CA ALA A 41 -0.01 -2.72 -9.53
C ALA A 41 1.13 -1.77 -9.88
N LEU A 42 2.12 -1.62 -8.99
CA LEU A 42 3.24 -0.70 -9.18
C LEU A 42 4.17 -1.15 -10.31
N SER A 43 4.40 -2.45 -10.47
CA SER A 43 5.19 -2.99 -11.59
C SER A 43 4.53 -2.72 -12.94
N GLU A 44 3.20 -2.90 -13.06
CA GLU A 44 2.50 -2.59 -14.31
C GLU A 44 2.52 -1.07 -14.59
N ILE A 45 2.30 -0.23 -13.58
CA ILE A 45 2.39 1.22 -13.74
C ILE A 45 3.80 1.62 -14.18
N TYR A 46 4.84 1.10 -13.52
CA TYR A 46 6.23 1.36 -13.87
C TYR A 46 6.54 0.94 -15.30
N ARG A 47 6.13 -0.26 -15.70
CA ARG A 47 6.34 -0.79 -17.06
C ARG A 47 5.72 0.12 -18.13
N ARG A 48 4.63 0.82 -17.82
CA ARG A 48 3.91 1.71 -18.75
C ARG A 48 4.43 3.15 -18.75
N ILE A 49 4.82 3.67 -17.58
CA ILE A 49 5.28 5.06 -17.42
C ILE A 49 6.78 5.19 -17.67
N GLY A 50 7.57 4.20 -17.23
CA GLY A 50 9.03 4.20 -17.31
C GLY A 50 9.75 5.11 -16.30
N ASP A 51 9.03 5.78 -15.39
CA ASP A 51 9.61 6.67 -14.38
C ASP A 51 9.38 6.12 -12.97
N SER A 52 10.46 5.65 -12.33
CA SER A 52 10.41 5.09 -10.98
C SER A 52 10.07 6.13 -9.92
N ARG A 53 10.39 7.41 -10.13
CA ARG A 53 10.12 8.48 -9.16
C ARG A 53 8.62 8.71 -9.02
N VAL A 54 7.90 8.71 -10.14
CA VAL A 54 6.43 8.79 -10.17
C VAL A 54 5.83 7.62 -9.42
N VAL A 55 6.32 6.41 -9.67
CA VAL A 55 5.82 5.17 -9.05
C VAL A 55 6.09 5.16 -7.55
N VAL A 56 7.25 5.65 -7.10
CA VAL A 56 7.58 5.79 -5.67
C VAL A 56 6.61 6.75 -4.98
N VAL A 57 6.39 7.95 -5.52
CA VAL A 57 5.45 8.91 -4.91
C VAL A 57 4.03 8.36 -4.88
N LEU A 58 3.60 7.69 -5.97
CA LEU A 58 2.28 7.06 -6.06
C LEU A 58 2.12 5.91 -5.05
N GLY A 59 3.15 5.07 -4.91
CA GLY A 59 3.18 3.95 -3.97
C GLY A 59 3.14 4.43 -2.53
N LEU A 60 3.95 5.42 -2.17
CA LEU A 60 3.95 6.03 -0.83
C LEU A 60 2.61 6.69 -0.49
N ALA A 61 2.05 7.50 -1.40
CA ALA A 61 0.76 8.14 -1.18
C ALA A 61 -0.38 7.12 -1.00
N THR A 62 -0.34 6.03 -1.77
CA THR A 62 -1.28 4.91 -1.63
C THR A 62 -1.09 4.16 -0.31
N GLY A 63 0.15 3.82 0.04
CA GLY A 63 0.48 3.09 1.28
C GLY A 63 0.10 3.87 2.55
N ILE A 64 0.18 5.21 2.52
CA ILE A 64 -0.28 6.08 3.61
C ILE A 64 -1.76 5.88 3.94
N VAL A 65 -2.56 5.47 2.95
CA VAL A 65 -4.02 5.32 3.07
C VAL A 65 -4.48 3.86 3.04
N ASP A 66 -3.54 2.92 2.94
CA ASP A 66 -3.77 1.46 2.96
C ASP A 66 -4.02 0.96 4.39
N PHE A 67 -5.12 1.41 4.99
CA PHE A 67 -5.58 0.95 6.29
C PHE A 67 -7.09 1.12 6.43
N GLN A 68 -7.70 0.32 7.31
CA GLN A 68 -9.16 0.38 7.56
C GLN A 68 -9.97 0.31 6.26
N LEU A 69 -9.60 -0.58 5.33
CA LEU A 69 -10.19 -0.61 3.99
C LEU A 69 -11.64 -1.06 3.98
N GLY A 70 -12.37 -0.63 2.95
CA GLY A 70 -13.69 -1.15 2.62
C GLY A 70 -13.65 -2.59 2.07
N PRO A 71 -14.79 -3.12 1.60
CA PRO A 71 -14.87 -4.43 0.98
C PRO A 71 -13.83 -4.61 -0.13
N GLY A 72 -13.19 -5.79 -0.19
CA GLY A 72 -12.14 -6.13 -1.16
C GLY A 72 -10.71 -5.85 -0.71
N GLY A 73 -10.50 -5.13 0.41
CA GLY A 73 -9.19 -4.96 1.04
C GLY A 73 -8.10 -4.43 0.12
N ALA A 74 -6.84 -4.78 0.43
CA ALA A 74 -5.67 -4.33 -0.32
C ALA A 74 -5.73 -4.72 -1.81
N PRO A 75 -6.16 -5.95 -2.21
CA PRO A 75 -6.28 -6.29 -3.62
C PRO A 75 -7.19 -5.33 -4.41
N ARG A 76 -8.35 -4.97 -3.85
CA ARG A 76 -9.24 -3.99 -4.50
C ARG A 76 -8.62 -2.59 -4.50
N LEU A 77 -7.96 -2.19 -3.42
CA LEU A 77 -7.31 -0.89 -3.31
C LEU A 77 -6.25 -0.68 -4.40
N TRP A 78 -5.28 -1.60 -4.51
CA TRP A 78 -4.20 -1.49 -5.50
C TRP A 78 -4.68 -1.66 -6.94
N ASN A 79 -5.70 -2.50 -7.18
CA ASN A 79 -6.34 -2.57 -8.48
C ASN A 79 -7.06 -1.26 -8.85
N THR A 80 -7.78 -0.63 -7.91
CA THR A 80 -8.42 0.67 -8.15
C THR A 80 -7.39 1.74 -8.54
N LEU A 81 -6.23 1.77 -7.87
CA LEU A 81 -5.13 2.68 -8.23
C LEU A 81 -4.71 2.48 -9.69
N LEU A 82 -4.40 1.23 -10.06
CA LEU A 82 -4.03 0.87 -11.43
C LEU A 82 -5.10 1.30 -12.44
N GLN A 83 -6.38 1.08 -12.15
CA GLN A 83 -7.49 1.47 -13.03
C GLN A 83 -7.57 2.99 -13.21
N ILE A 84 -7.38 3.79 -12.15
CA ILE A 84 -7.40 5.26 -12.25
C ILE A 84 -6.23 5.75 -13.11
N VAL A 85 -5.02 5.22 -12.90
CA VAL A 85 -3.86 5.56 -13.71
C VAL A 85 -4.04 5.13 -15.16
N SER A 86 -4.60 3.95 -15.39
CA SER A 86 -4.89 3.42 -16.73
C SER A 86 -5.91 4.29 -17.47
N ARG A 87 -6.98 4.77 -16.80
CA ARG A 87 -7.97 5.68 -17.40
C ARG A 87 -7.37 7.02 -17.81
N ARG A 88 -6.29 7.44 -17.14
CA ARG A 88 -5.48 8.62 -17.51
C ARG A 88 -4.42 8.32 -18.56
N GLY A 89 -4.42 7.12 -19.13
CA GLY A 89 -3.51 6.68 -20.18
C GLY A 89 -2.07 6.54 -19.71
N PHE A 90 -1.83 6.28 -18.42
CA PHE A 90 -0.48 6.22 -17.83
C PHE A 90 0.35 7.49 -18.05
N ARG A 91 -0.31 8.66 -18.14
CA ARG A 91 0.36 9.94 -18.30
C ARG A 91 0.41 10.67 -16.96
N LEU A 92 1.52 10.50 -16.24
CA LEU A 92 1.83 11.23 -15.01
C LEU A 92 3.21 11.86 -15.18
N ARG A 93 3.25 13.20 -15.33
CA ARG A 93 4.47 13.95 -15.66
C ARG A 93 4.92 14.88 -14.54
N SER A 94 4.08 15.08 -13.53
CA SER A 94 4.33 15.99 -12.43
C SER A 94 3.84 15.43 -11.09
N LEU A 95 4.28 16.03 -10.00
CA LEU A 95 3.73 15.75 -8.66
C LEU A 95 2.24 16.10 -8.58
N ASP A 96 1.79 17.14 -9.29
CA ASP A 96 0.38 17.52 -9.34
C ASP A 96 -0.48 16.45 -10.04
N ASP A 97 0.04 15.80 -11.09
CA ASP A 97 -0.65 14.67 -11.72
C ASP A 97 -0.87 13.52 -10.73
N VAL A 98 0.16 13.20 -9.92
CA VAL A 98 0.09 12.18 -8.88
C VAL A 98 -0.90 12.60 -7.79
N ARG A 99 -0.83 13.86 -7.33
CA ARG A 99 -1.77 14.42 -6.33
C ARG A 99 -3.21 14.33 -6.81
N ASN A 100 -3.46 14.62 -8.08
CA ASN A 100 -4.78 14.51 -8.70
C ASN A 100 -5.28 13.05 -8.78
N VAL A 101 -4.39 12.10 -9.14
CA VAL A 101 -4.72 10.66 -9.08
C VAL A 101 -5.12 10.26 -7.67
N ILE A 102 -4.35 10.64 -6.67
CA ILE A 102 -4.62 10.26 -5.27
C ILE A 102 -5.90 10.93 -4.75
N SER A 103 -6.18 12.17 -5.15
CA SER A 103 -7.43 12.86 -4.82
C SER A 103 -8.66 12.11 -5.36
N ASP A 104 -8.62 11.64 -6.61
CA ASP A 104 -9.69 10.83 -7.18
C ASP A 104 -9.77 9.44 -6.54
N PHE A 105 -8.63 8.83 -6.26
CA PHE A 105 -8.51 7.55 -5.60
C PHE A 105 -9.15 7.53 -4.20
N LEU A 106 -9.02 8.62 -3.44
CA LEU A 106 -9.63 8.75 -2.12
C LEU A 106 -11.16 8.84 -2.16
N LYS A 107 -11.76 9.13 -3.30
CA LYS A 107 -13.21 9.13 -3.49
C LYS A 107 -13.78 7.73 -3.69
N ASP A 108 -12.95 6.73 -4.04
CA ASP A 108 -13.42 5.36 -4.25
C ASP A 108 -13.96 4.72 -2.95
N PRO A 109 -15.03 3.91 -3.02
CA PRO A 109 -15.58 3.20 -1.86
C PRO A 109 -14.58 2.37 -1.04
N VAL A 110 -13.47 1.88 -1.64
CA VAL A 110 -12.41 1.17 -0.90
C VAL A 110 -11.77 2.03 0.19
N ASN A 111 -11.80 3.37 0.00
CA ASN A 111 -11.25 4.38 0.89
C ASN A 111 -12.31 5.07 1.78
N ALA A 112 -13.57 4.63 1.76
CA ALA A 112 -14.67 5.33 2.44
C ALA A 112 -14.52 5.39 3.97
N ARG A 113 -13.99 4.33 4.59
CA ARG A 113 -13.73 4.27 6.03
C ARG A 113 -12.63 5.23 6.42
N VAL A 114 -12.86 6.00 7.49
CA VAL A 114 -11.93 7.01 8.02
C VAL A 114 -11.36 7.95 6.95
N ARG A 115 -12.10 8.21 5.86
CA ARG A 115 -11.64 8.98 4.69
C ARG A 115 -11.05 10.34 5.06
N LYS A 116 -11.67 11.07 6.01
CA LYS A 116 -11.16 12.36 6.50
C LYS A 116 -9.72 12.27 7.02
N ILE A 117 -9.39 11.20 7.76
CA ILE A 117 -8.04 10.96 8.28
C ILE A 117 -7.09 10.64 7.12
N LYS A 118 -7.52 9.80 6.18
CA LYS A 118 -6.73 9.47 4.98
C LYS A 118 -6.41 10.71 4.15
N CYS A 119 -7.41 11.55 3.87
CA CYS A 119 -7.22 12.83 3.17
C CYS A 119 -6.21 13.72 3.91
N SER A 120 -6.37 13.91 5.23
CA SER A 120 -5.44 14.73 6.01
C SER A 120 -4.00 14.21 5.98
N ARG A 121 -3.80 12.89 6.02
CA ARG A 121 -2.45 12.29 5.91
C ARG A 121 -1.82 12.51 4.53
N VAL A 122 -2.62 12.39 3.47
CA VAL A 122 -2.17 12.65 2.10
C VAL A 122 -1.85 14.13 1.90
N GLU A 123 -2.68 15.03 2.42
CA GLU A 123 -2.40 16.47 2.37
C GLU A 123 -1.04 16.80 3.01
N LYS A 124 -0.75 16.23 4.19
CA LYS A 124 0.56 16.36 4.86
C LYS A 124 1.72 15.76 4.07
N PHE A 125 1.49 14.72 3.27
CA PHE A 125 2.55 14.10 2.47
C PHE A 125 2.95 14.95 1.26
N PHE A 126 2.02 15.68 0.68
CA PHE A 126 2.26 16.52 -0.50
C PHE A 126 2.58 18.00 -0.18
N ASN A 127 2.64 18.38 1.09
CA ASN A 127 3.01 19.71 1.57
C ASN A 127 4.42 19.68 2.16
#